data_AF-A0A7W0L0Q8-F1
#
_entry.id   AF-A0A7W0L0Q8-F1
#
_cell.length_a   1.000
_cell.length_b   1.000
_cell.length_c   1.000
_cell.angle_alpha   90.00
_cell.angle_beta   90.00
_cell.angle_gamma   90.00
#
_symmetry.space_group_name_H-M   'P 1'
#
loop_
_entity.id
_entity.type
_entity.pdbx_description
1 polymer ?
#
loop_
_entity_poly.entity_id
_entity_poly.type
_entity_poly.pdbx_seq_one_letter_code
_entity_poly.pdbx_strand_id
1 'polypeptide(L)'
;MSNRPINDDLYRGTDGAKKSVGQLIKEISEDFSTLIRKEIELAKQELGSSLSAKAKGIAIIAIAGVFGFFALIFLLLALRDGLDTFLWTWVADLVTALILLLVGAGAVLFARKKLATPIKADLTKQTVKEDIEWAKTLGKR
;
A
#
# COMPACT_ATOMS: atom_id res chain seq x y z
N MET A 1 24.75 -79.68 6.99
CA MET A 1 25.13 -78.25 6.87
C MET A 1 25.65 -78.01 5.46
N SER A 2 25.35 -76.97 4.70
CA SER A 2 24.49 -75.78 4.80
C SER A 2 24.37 -75.29 3.35
N ASN A 3 23.20 -75.43 2.72
CA ASN A 3 22.93 -74.87 1.40
C ASN A 3 22.62 -73.39 1.60
N ARG A 4 23.60 -72.51 1.39
CA ARG A 4 23.37 -71.06 1.51
C ARG A 4 22.68 -70.58 0.23
N PRO A 5 21.50 -69.94 0.31
CA PRO A 5 20.97 -69.22 -0.84
C PRO A 5 21.98 -68.12 -1.20
N ILE A 6 22.39 -68.10 -2.46
CA ILE A 6 23.09 -66.95 -3.03
C ILE A 6 22.07 -65.83 -3.06
N ASN A 7 22.30 -64.82 -2.22
CA ASN A 7 21.45 -63.65 -2.13
C ASN A 7 21.58 -62.86 -3.44
N ASP A 8 20.58 -62.97 -4.30
CA ASP A 8 20.40 -62.19 -5.54
C ASP A 8 20.09 -60.70 -5.28
N ASP A 9 20.27 -60.25 -4.03
CA ASP A 9 19.93 -58.91 -3.55
C ASP A 9 20.94 -57.84 -3.99
N LEU A 10 22.07 -58.22 -4.62
CA LEU A 10 23.09 -57.30 -5.13
C LEU A 10 22.68 -56.54 -6.40
N TYR A 11 21.48 -56.81 -6.95
CA TYR A 11 20.88 -56.02 -8.03
C TYR A 11 19.71 -55.13 -7.57
N ARG A 12 19.58 -54.88 -6.26
CA ARG A 12 18.52 -54.01 -5.73
C ARG A 12 19.14 -52.76 -5.10
N GLY A 13 19.54 -51.80 -5.92
CA GLY A 13 20.07 -50.56 -5.35
C GLY A 13 20.68 -49.53 -6.29
N THR A 14 20.75 -49.78 -7.58
CA THR A 14 21.09 -48.74 -8.57
C THR A 14 19.90 -48.45 -9.49
N ASP A 15 18.70 -48.29 -8.91
CA ASP A 15 17.74 -47.34 -9.43
C ASP A 15 18.19 -45.93 -9.03
N GLY A 16 19.45 -45.61 -9.36
CA GLY A 16 19.86 -44.26 -9.66
C GLY A 16 19.13 -43.87 -10.93
N ALA A 17 17.84 -43.57 -10.78
CA ALA A 17 17.01 -43.00 -11.81
C ALA A 17 17.72 -41.71 -12.24
N LYS A 18 18.52 -41.81 -13.31
CA LYS A 18 18.85 -40.67 -14.15
C LYS A 18 17.49 -40.03 -14.42
N LYS A 19 17.21 -38.90 -13.77
CA LYS A 19 15.95 -38.18 -14.00
C LYS A 19 15.79 -38.10 -15.51
N SER A 20 14.74 -38.74 -16.02
CA SER A 20 14.41 -38.69 -17.43
C SER A 20 14.33 -37.21 -17.83
N VAL A 21 14.79 -36.85 -19.03
CA VAL A 21 14.64 -35.50 -19.57
C VAL A 21 13.18 -35.02 -19.47
N GLY A 22 12.22 -35.94 -19.61
CA GLY A 22 10.79 -35.65 -19.43
C GLY A 22 10.41 -35.30 -17.98
N GLN A 23 11.13 -35.80 -16.98
CA GLN A 23 10.87 -35.50 -15.57
C GLN A 23 11.49 -34.17 -15.13
N LEU A 24 12.65 -33.79 -15.70
CA LEU A 24 13.23 -32.45 -15.52
C LEU A 24 12.37 -31.36 -16.19
N ILE A 25 11.87 -31.61 -17.41
CA ILE A 25 10.96 -30.67 -18.09
C ILE A 25 9.67 -30.50 -17.30
N LYS A 26 9.17 -31.57 -16.67
CA LYS A 26 7.98 -31.51 -15.80
C LYS A 26 8.22 -30.64 -14.56
N GLU A 27 9.34 -30.82 -13.85
CA GLU A 27 9.68 -29.98 -12.69
C GLU A 27 9.86 -28.51 -13.08
N ILE A 28 10.57 -28.22 -14.17
CA ILE A 28 10.77 -26.83 -14.64
C ILE A 28 9.42 -26.17 -15.01
N SER A 29 8.50 -26.93 -15.62
CA SER A 29 7.15 -26.45 -15.94
C SER A 29 6.31 -26.17 -14.69
N GLU A 30 6.41 -27.03 -13.66
CA GLU A 30 5.76 -26.84 -12.36
C GLU A 30 6.32 -25.63 -11.60
N ASP A 31 7.64 -25.42 -11.62
CA ASP A 31 8.30 -24.26 -11.03
C ASP A 31 7.93 -22.95 -11.74
N PHE A 32 7.92 -22.97 -13.07
CA PHE A 32 7.49 -21.82 -13.88
C PHE A 32 6.02 -21.46 -13.63
N SER A 33 5.15 -22.47 -13.55
CA SER A 33 3.73 -22.29 -13.20
C SER A 33 3.56 -21.69 -11.80
N THR A 34 4.43 -22.06 -10.87
CA THR A 34 4.44 -21.52 -9.50
C THR A 34 4.91 -20.07 -9.46
N LEU A 35 5.92 -19.70 -10.24
CA LEU A 35 6.39 -18.31 -10.36
C LEU A 35 5.31 -17.39 -10.93
N ILE A 36 4.67 -17.79 -12.04
CA ILE A 36 3.58 -17.00 -12.63
C ILE A 36 2.43 -16.81 -11.64
N ARG A 37 2.04 -17.85 -10.89
CA ARG A 37 1.01 -17.72 -9.85
C ARG A 37 1.42 -16.73 -8.76
N LYS A 38 2.69 -16.75 -8.33
CA LYS A 38 3.21 -15.79 -7.34
C LYS A 38 3.23 -14.36 -7.87
N GLU A 39 3.61 -14.13 -9.11
CA GLU A 39 3.57 -12.80 -9.74
C GLU A 39 2.14 -12.27 -9.86
N ILE A 40 1.17 -13.13 -10.22
CA ILE A 40 -0.24 -12.76 -10.25
C ILE A 40 -0.74 -12.45 -8.83
N GLU A 41 -0.36 -13.24 -7.83
CA GLU A 41 -0.75 -13.01 -6.44
C GLU A 41 -0.14 -11.72 -5.89
N LEU A 42 1.13 -11.46 -6.18
CA LEU A 42 1.84 -10.23 -5.80
C LEU A 42 1.20 -9.01 -6.50
N ALA A 43 0.97 -9.09 -7.81
CA ALA A 43 0.32 -8.03 -8.57
C ALA A 43 -1.08 -7.76 -8.03
N LYS A 44 -1.86 -8.81 -7.68
CA LYS A 44 -3.18 -8.65 -7.06
C LYS A 44 -3.09 -7.96 -5.69
N GLN A 45 -2.10 -8.30 -4.87
CA GLN A 45 -1.87 -7.64 -3.58
C GLN A 45 -1.47 -6.16 -3.76
N GLU A 46 -0.56 -5.86 -4.69
CA GLU A 46 -0.09 -4.51 -4.95
C GLU A 46 -1.19 -3.63 -5.57
N LEU A 47 -1.97 -4.17 -6.50
CA LEU A 47 -3.17 -3.52 -7.03
C LEU A 47 -4.20 -3.26 -5.92
N GLY A 48 -4.46 -4.24 -5.05
CA GLY A 48 -5.37 -4.07 -3.91
C GLY A 48 -4.89 -3.01 -2.92
N SER A 49 -3.59 -3.01 -2.61
CA SER A 49 -2.95 -2.05 -1.70
C SER A 49 -2.98 -0.62 -2.26
N SER A 50 -2.60 -0.45 -3.53
CA SER A 50 -2.61 0.85 -4.22
C SER A 50 -4.03 1.42 -4.35
N LEU A 51 -5.02 0.58 -4.67
CA LEU A 51 -6.42 0.98 -4.73
C LEU A 51 -6.94 1.37 -3.35
N SER A 52 -6.65 0.58 -2.31
CA SER A 52 -7.03 0.88 -0.93
C SER A 52 -6.44 2.22 -0.47
N ALA A 53 -5.15 2.46 -0.74
CA ALA A 53 -4.47 3.69 -0.37
C ALA A 53 -5.08 4.91 -1.09
N LYS A 54 -5.35 4.82 -2.39
CA LYS A 54 -6.03 5.86 -3.16
C LYS A 54 -7.44 6.14 -2.62
N ALA A 55 -8.23 5.09 -2.37
CA ALA A 55 -9.59 5.22 -1.82
C ALA A 55 -9.59 5.92 -0.45
N LYS A 56 -8.65 5.56 0.42
CA LYS A 56 -8.46 6.21 1.72
C LYS A 56 -8.09 7.70 1.58
N GLY A 57 -7.20 8.04 0.65
CA GLY A 57 -6.84 9.42 0.36
C GLY A 57 -8.04 10.26 -0.09
N ILE A 58 -8.83 9.72 -1.02
CA ILE A 58 -10.06 10.35 -1.51
C ILE A 58 -11.06 10.55 -0.36
N ALA A 59 -11.25 9.54 0.51
CA ALA A 59 -12.16 9.65 1.64
C ALA A 59 -11.77 10.77 2.62
N ILE A 60 -10.47 10.92 2.92
CA ILE A 60 -9.98 12.01 3.78
C ILE A 60 -10.25 13.37 3.15
N ILE A 61 -9.98 13.52 1.85
CA ILE A 61 -10.24 14.77 1.11
C ILE A 61 -11.74 15.08 1.10
N ALA A 62 -12.60 14.09 0.89
CA ALA A 62 -14.05 14.27 0.92
C ALA A 62 -14.53 14.77 2.29
N ILE A 63 -14.06 14.15 3.38
CA ILE A 63 -14.38 14.59 4.75
C ILE A 63 -13.92 16.03 4.96
N ALA A 64 -12.66 16.35 4.64
CA ALA A 64 -12.11 17.70 4.77
C ALA A 64 -12.91 18.71 3.95
N GLY A 65 -13.28 18.35 2.72
CA GLY A 65 -14.08 19.18 1.81
C GLY A 65 -15.47 19.47 2.36
N VAL A 66 -16.19 18.47 2.88
CA VAL A 66 -17.54 18.66 3.44
C VAL A 66 -17.51 19.59 4.65
N PHE A 67 -16.63 19.33 5.62
CA PHE A 67 -16.53 20.19 6.82
C PHE A 67 -16.05 21.60 6.47
N GLY A 68 -15.07 21.73 5.57
CA GLY A 68 -14.57 23.02 5.10
C GLY A 68 -15.64 23.81 4.34
N PHE A 69 -16.45 23.13 3.52
CA PHE A 69 -17.55 23.75 2.79
C PHE A 69 -18.62 24.33 3.73
N PHE A 70 -19.06 23.56 4.73
CA PHE A 70 -20.01 24.09 5.72
C PHE A 70 -19.39 25.19 6.58
N ALA A 71 -18.13 25.08 6.99
CA ALA A 71 -17.45 26.15 7.71
C ALA A 71 -17.41 27.46 6.91
N LEU A 72 -17.18 27.37 5.60
CA LEU A 72 -17.23 28.54 4.71
C LEU A 72 -18.64 29.16 4.64
N ILE A 73 -19.70 28.35 4.58
CA ILE A 73 -21.08 28.85 4.64
C ILE A 73 -21.31 29.65 5.93
N PHE A 74 -20.94 29.11 7.08
CA PHE A 74 -21.10 29.80 8.36
C PHE A 74 -20.23 31.07 8.47
N LEU A 75 -19.04 31.11 7.86
CA LEU A 75 -18.25 32.34 7.76
C LEU A 75 -18.96 33.42 6.92
N LEU A 76 -19.62 33.03 5.83
CA LEU A 76 -20.40 33.97 5.02
C LEU A 76 -21.65 34.47 5.75
N LEU A 77 -22.31 33.61 6.52
CA LEU A 77 -23.43 34.00 7.39
C LEU A 77 -22.97 34.97 8.48
N ALA A 78 -21.86 34.67 9.16
CA ALA A 78 -21.26 35.57 10.14
C ALA A 78 -20.93 36.94 9.54
N LEU A 79 -20.43 36.97 8.30
CA LEU A 79 -20.15 38.22 7.60
C LEU A 79 -21.45 38.99 7.30
N ARG A 80 -22.47 38.31 6.76
CA ARG A 80 -23.78 38.91 6.48
C ARG A 80 -24.40 39.50 7.75
N ASP A 81 -24.46 38.72 8.83
CA ASP A 81 -25.06 39.12 10.10
C ASP A 81 -24.20 40.17 10.83
N GLY A 82 -22.88 40.12 10.65
CA GLY A 82 -21.95 41.09 11.25
C GLY A 82 -22.09 42.49 10.68
N LEU A 83 -22.44 42.61 9.38
CA LEU A 83 -22.67 43.90 8.72
C LEU A 83 -23.99 44.58 9.16
N ASP A 84 -24.94 43.82 9.73
CA ASP A 84 -26.30 44.26 10.07
C ASP A 84 -26.51 44.48 11.59
N THR A 85 -25.47 44.94 12.29
CA THR A 85 -25.30 44.71 13.73
C THR A 85 -26.44 45.25 14.64
N PHE A 86 -27.36 44.37 15.06
CA PHE A 86 -28.24 44.54 16.23
C PHE A 86 -28.26 43.33 17.19
N LEU A 87 -27.70 42.16 16.81
CA LEU A 87 -27.74 40.91 17.61
C LEU A 87 -26.40 40.13 17.59
N TRP A 88 -26.22 39.24 18.57
CA TRP A 88 -25.04 38.37 18.74
C TRP A 88 -24.95 37.17 17.76
N THR A 89 -25.81 37.11 16.74
CA THR A 89 -25.90 35.96 15.81
C THR A 89 -24.61 35.72 15.04
N TRP A 90 -23.93 36.80 14.61
CA TRP A 90 -22.64 36.72 13.92
C TRP A 90 -21.55 35.97 14.73
N VAL A 91 -21.57 36.10 16.06
CA VAL A 91 -20.63 35.37 16.94
C VAL A 91 -20.98 33.87 16.96
N ALA A 92 -22.26 33.53 17.00
CA ALA A 92 -22.70 32.13 16.96
C ALA A 92 -22.29 31.45 15.65
N ASP A 93 -22.38 32.17 14.52
CA ASP A 93 -21.94 31.68 13.22
C ASP A 93 -20.42 31.46 13.17
N LEU A 94 -19.62 32.39 13.71
CA LEU A 94 -18.16 32.21 13.81
C LEU A 94 -17.77 31.01 14.68
N VAL A 95 -18.43 30.83 15.83
CA VAL A 95 -18.19 29.68 16.71
C VAL A 95 -18.55 28.38 15.99
N THR A 96 -19.66 28.36 15.25
CA THR A 96 -20.07 27.18 14.47
C THR A 96 -19.06 26.84 13.37
N ALA A 97 -18.59 27.85 12.63
CA ALA A 97 -17.52 27.66 11.64
C ALA A 97 -16.24 27.09 12.28
N LEU A 98 -15.84 27.61 13.45
CA LEU A 98 -14.67 27.13 14.18
C LEU A 98 -14.83 25.66 14.61
N ILE A 99 -15.99 25.28 15.14
CA ILE A 99 -16.27 23.88 15.54
C ILE A 99 -16.17 22.95 14.33
N LEU A 100 -16.75 23.33 13.19
CA LEU A 100 -16.70 22.53 11.96
C LEU A 100 -15.25 22.33 11.47
N LEU A 101 -14.42 23.38 11.51
CA LEU A 101 -13.01 23.28 11.18
C LEU A 101 -12.25 22.36 12.14
N LEU A 102 -12.50 22.46 13.44
CA LEU A 102 -11.86 21.61 14.44
C LEU A 102 -12.25 20.14 14.28
N VAL A 103 -13.53 19.84 14.02
CA VAL A 103 -14.02 18.48 13.78
C VAL A 103 -13.42 17.93 12.49
N GLY A 104 -13.45 18.70 11.40
CA GLY A 104 -12.86 18.31 10.12
C GLY A 104 -11.36 18.05 10.23
N ALA A 105 -10.61 18.96 10.86
CA ALA A 105 -9.18 18.80 11.12
C ALA A 105 -8.90 17.59 12.01
N GLY A 106 -9.67 17.39 13.08
CA GLY A 106 -9.58 16.23 13.97
C GLY A 106 -9.79 14.92 13.22
N ALA A 107 -10.79 14.84 12.35
CA ALA A 107 -11.07 13.65 11.53
C ALA A 107 -9.92 13.36 10.55
N VAL A 108 -9.39 14.39 9.88
CA VAL A 108 -8.23 14.25 8.99
C VAL A 108 -6.99 13.78 9.75
N LEU A 109 -6.69 14.38 10.91
CA LEU A 109 -5.54 14.01 11.74
C LEU A 109 -5.66 12.58 12.28
N PHE A 110 -6.86 12.20 12.74
CA PHE A 110 -7.14 10.84 13.17
C PHE A 110 -6.95 9.83 12.03
N ALA A 111 -7.50 10.12 10.86
CA ALA A 111 -7.34 9.29 9.68
C ALA A 111 -5.86 9.18 9.27
N ARG A 112 -5.12 10.29 9.23
CA ARG A 112 -3.68 10.27 8.93
C ARG A 112 -2.89 9.43 9.94
N LYS A 113 -3.19 9.51 11.24
CA LYS A 113 -2.54 8.67 12.27
C LYS A 113 -2.86 7.18 12.09
N LYS A 114 -4.12 6.83 11.80
CA LYS A 114 -4.55 5.45 11.56
C LYS A 114 -4.01 4.87 10.25
N LEU A 115 -3.81 5.72 9.25
CA LEU A 115 -3.36 5.34 7.91
C LEU A 115 -1.85 5.50 7.70
N ALA A 116 -1.16 6.10 8.66
CA ALA A 116 0.29 6.06 8.79
C ALA A 116 0.74 4.67 9.25
N THR A 117 0.39 3.63 8.50
CA THR A 117 1.21 2.42 8.47
C THR A 117 2.56 2.85 7.90
N PRO A 118 3.70 2.38 8.45
CA PRO A 118 4.99 2.65 7.85
C PRO A 118 5.00 2.03 6.44
N ILE A 119 4.65 2.84 5.44
CA ILE A 119 5.18 2.67 4.10
C ILE A 119 6.68 2.58 4.36
N LYS A 120 7.34 1.51 3.90
CA LYS A 120 8.80 1.44 3.83
C LYS A 120 9.27 2.54 2.86
N ALA A 121 9.14 3.79 3.30
CA ALA A 121 9.50 5.01 2.60
C ALA A 121 11.02 5.24 2.65
N ASP A 122 11.76 4.24 3.14
CA ASP A 122 13.22 4.21 3.11
C ASP A 122 13.73 3.82 1.72
N LEU A 123 12.98 3.04 0.94
CA LEU A 123 13.40 2.66 -0.42
C LEU A 123 13.35 3.85 -1.39
N THR A 124 12.34 4.71 -1.30
CA THR A 124 12.23 5.86 -2.23
C THR A 124 13.30 6.92 -1.98
N LYS A 125 13.78 7.09 -0.74
CA LYS A 125 14.85 8.06 -0.46
C LYS A 125 16.23 7.55 -0.87
N GLN A 126 16.48 6.24 -0.79
CA GLN A 126 17.74 5.66 -1.24
C GLN A 126 17.82 5.61 -2.77
N THR A 127 16.79 5.12 -3.46
CA THR A 127 16.78 5.08 -4.93
C THR A 127 16.87 6.47 -5.56
N VAL A 128 16.14 7.46 -5.02
CA VAL A 128 16.24 8.85 -5.52
C VAL A 128 17.61 9.48 -5.24
N LYS A 129 18.28 9.11 -4.14
CA LYS A 129 19.66 9.56 -3.88
C LYS A 129 20.65 8.91 -4.84
N GLU A 130 20.53 7.60 -5.08
CA GLU A 130 21.37 6.86 -6.01
C GLU A 130 21.21 7.37 -7.45
N ASP A 131 19.99 7.69 -7.89
CA ASP A 131 19.72 8.27 -9.21
C ASP A 131 20.36 9.67 -9.38
N ILE A 132 20.33 10.50 -8.33
CA ILE A 132 20.96 11.83 -8.33
C ILE A 132 22.50 11.71 -8.32
N GLU A 133 23.05 10.74 -7.59
CA GLU A 133 24.49 10.47 -7.59
C GLU A 133 24.97 9.97 -8.94
N TRP A 134 24.25 9.02 -9.56
CA TRP A 134 24.55 8.52 -10.90
C TRP A 134 24.48 9.64 -11.95
N ALA A 135 23.45 10.49 -11.91
CA ALA A 135 23.33 11.65 -12.80
C ALA A 135 24.48 12.67 -12.64
N LYS A 136 24.96 12.91 -11.42
CA LYS A 136 26.13 13.76 -11.17
C LYS A 136 27.42 13.18 -11.74
N THR A 137 27.57 11.85 -11.77
CA THR A 137 28.76 11.21 -12.34
C THR A 137 28.81 11.27 -13.87
N LEU A 138 27.65 11.30 -14.54
CA LEU A 138 27.56 11.45 -15.99
C LEU A 138 27.88 12.87 -16.47
N GLY A 139 27.49 13.90 -15.71
CA GLY A 139 27.78 15.30 -16.05
C GLY A 139 29.24 15.72 -15.82
N LYS A 140 30.11 14.80 -15.37
CA LYS A 140 31.52 15.06 -15.04
C LYS A 140 32.51 14.36 -15.99
N ARG A 141 32.02 13.79 -17.09
CA ARG A 141 32.84 13.25 -18.20
C ARG A 141 32.77 14.16 -19.42
#